data_AF-A0A0F9GNL6-F1
#
_entry.id   AF-A0A0F9GNL6-F1
#
_cell.length_a   1.000
_cell.length_b   1.000
_cell.length_c   1.000
_cell.angle_alpha   90.00
_cell.angle_beta   90.00
_cell.angle_gamma   90.00
#
_symmetry.space_group_name_H-M   'P 1'
#
loop_
_entity.id
_entity.type
_entity.pdbx_description
1 polymer ?
#
loop_
_entity_poly.entity_id
_entity_poly.type
_entity_poly.pdbx_seq_one_letter_code
_entity_poly.pdbx_strand_id
1 'polypeptide(L)'
;REKVECNFCCPPPEGYRKALRAMKLAEKFSLPVVTLIDTAGAYPGIGSEERGVAEAIANNLREMSRLKVPIIVTVVGEGGSGGALGIGVGDRMAMFEHAYYSVISPEGCAGILWKTGEKAQEAAEAMKVTAKSCKELDVIDEIIPEPPGGAHRNPAGASANLERFILRSLRELNRYPIEDLLENRYRRWRRMGKHIRLQPEPAREATS
;
A
#
# COMPACT_ATOMS: atom_id res chain seq x y z
N ARG A 1 15.10 -7.93 20.91
CA ARG A 1 14.16 -8.98 21.35
C ARG A 1 12.84 -8.84 20.62
N GLU A 2 12.08 -7.77 20.84
CA GLU A 2 10.79 -7.50 20.17
C GLU A 2 10.86 -7.57 18.63
N LYS A 3 11.90 -7.00 18.01
CA LYS A 3 12.10 -7.08 16.55
C LYS A 3 12.10 -8.52 16.01
N VAL A 4 12.74 -9.44 16.72
CA VAL A 4 12.82 -10.85 16.31
C VAL A 4 11.48 -11.54 16.56
N GLU A 5 10.84 -11.26 17.70
CA GLU A 5 9.50 -11.78 18.03
C GLU A 5 8.42 -11.33 17.01
N CYS A 6 8.58 -10.14 16.42
CA CYS A 6 7.68 -9.60 15.40
C CYS A 6 8.16 -9.79 13.96
N ASN A 7 9.20 -10.59 13.71
CA ASN A 7 9.79 -10.80 12.38
C ASN A 7 10.13 -9.49 11.63
N PHE A 8 10.57 -8.45 12.35
CA PHE A 8 10.86 -7.13 11.79
C PHE A 8 9.67 -6.54 11.01
N CYS A 9 8.45 -6.82 11.47
CA CYS A 9 7.20 -6.43 10.82
C CYS A 9 7.00 -7.05 9.44
N CYS A 10 7.69 -8.14 9.11
CA CYS A 10 7.46 -8.93 7.90
C CYS A 10 6.49 -10.08 8.23
N PRO A 11 5.19 -9.97 7.89
CA PRO A 11 4.23 -10.98 8.30
C PRO A 11 4.32 -12.22 7.40
N PRO A 12 4.18 -13.43 7.98
CA PRO A 12 3.92 -14.65 7.23
C PRO A 12 2.44 -14.70 6.76
N PRO A 13 2.02 -15.71 5.97
CA PRO A 13 0.65 -15.81 5.40
C PRO A 13 -0.48 -15.65 6.43
N GLU A 14 -0.31 -16.26 7.60
CA GLU A 14 -1.25 -16.19 8.72
C GLU A 14 -1.49 -14.76 9.23
N GLY A 15 -0.52 -13.85 9.07
CA GLY A 15 -0.68 -12.42 9.36
C GLY A 15 -1.71 -11.76 8.45
N TYR A 16 -1.63 -12.00 7.14
CA TYR A 16 -2.60 -11.50 6.17
C TYR A 16 -4.00 -12.08 6.39
N ARG A 17 -4.09 -13.39 6.66
CA ARG A 17 -5.37 -14.04 6.99
C ARG A 17 -5.98 -13.48 8.26
N LYS A 18 -5.16 -13.19 9.28
CA LYS A 18 -5.62 -12.51 10.52
C LYS A 18 -6.15 -11.11 10.20
N ALA A 19 -5.43 -10.33 9.39
CA ALA A 19 -5.85 -8.99 8.99
C ALA A 19 -7.20 -9.03 8.27
N LEU A 20 -7.37 -9.93 7.29
CA LEU A 20 -8.63 -10.09 6.56
C LEU A 20 -9.79 -10.50 7.49
N ARG A 21 -9.54 -11.42 8.43
CA ARG A 21 -10.56 -11.80 9.44
C ARG A 21 -11.01 -10.60 10.27
N ALA A 22 -10.09 -9.74 10.69
CA ALA A 22 -10.42 -8.51 11.42
C ALA A 22 -11.21 -7.52 10.54
N MET A 23 -10.82 -7.35 9.28
CA MET A 23 -11.54 -6.48 8.34
C MET A 23 -12.96 -6.97 8.04
N LYS A 24 -13.17 -8.29 7.88
CA LYS A 24 -14.51 -8.87 7.73
C LYS A 24 -15.36 -8.73 9.00
N LEU A 25 -14.73 -8.78 10.18
CA LEU A 25 -15.43 -8.51 11.43
C LEU A 25 -15.86 -7.05 11.52
N ALA A 26 -15.00 -6.11 11.10
CA ALA A 26 -15.34 -4.69 11.02
C ALA A 26 -16.52 -4.46 10.06
N GLU A 27 -16.49 -5.07 8.87
CA GLU A 27 -17.59 -5.04 7.91
C GLU A 27 -18.92 -5.55 8.50
N LYS A 28 -18.89 -6.67 9.23
CA LYS A 28 -20.08 -7.24 9.88
C LYS A 28 -20.77 -6.27 10.85
N PHE A 29 -20.00 -5.40 11.50
CA PHE A 29 -20.50 -4.42 12.45
C PHE A 29 -20.54 -2.99 11.89
N SER A 30 -20.39 -2.84 10.58
CA SER A 30 -20.38 -1.53 9.90
C SER A 30 -19.34 -0.56 10.48
N LEU A 31 -18.19 -1.09 10.90
CA LEU A 31 -17.08 -0.29 11.43
C LEU A 31 -16.08 0.02 10.31
N PRO A 32 -15.57 1.27 10.24
CA PRO A 32 -14.52 1.61 9.29
C PRO A 32 -13.22 0.88 9.62
N VAL A 33 -12.40 0.64 8.59
CA VAL A 33 -11.09 0.01 8.71
C VAL A 33 -10.00 1.07 8.53
N VAL A 34 -9.03 1.08 9.44
CA VAL A 34 -7.79 1.86 9.30
C VAL A 34 -6.62 0.90 9.31
N THR A 35 -5.79 0.95 8.27
CA THR A 35 -4.55 0.16 8.19
C THR A 35 -3.33 1.06 8.30
N LEU A 36 -2.36 0.60 9.08
CA LEU A 36 -1.04 1.23 9.23
C LEU A 36 0.00 0.29 8.63
N ILE A 37 0.68 0.75 7.60
CA ILE A 37 1.70 0.01 6.88
C ILE A 37 3.08 0.44 7.37
N ASP A 38 3.80 -0.52 7.93
CA ASP A 38 5.20 -0.41 8.29
C ASP A 38 5.84 -1.81 8.18
N THR A 39 6.34 -2.13 7.00
CA THR A 39 6.87 -3.44 6.67
C THR A 39 7.89 -3.35 5.54
N ALA A 40 9.03 -4.04 5.69
CA ALA A 40 9.99 -4.22 4.60
C ALA A 40 9.45 -5.17 3.51
N GLY A 41 8.38 -5.94 3.80
CA GLY A 41 7.72 -6.85 2.88
C GLY A 41 7.13 -8.08 3.57
N ALA A 42 6.55 -8.99 2.80
CA ALA A 42 6.12 -10.28 3.34
C ALA A 42 7.35 -11.12 3.75
N TYR A 43 7.20 -11.98 4.77
CA TYR A 43 8.32 -12.81 5.24
C TYR A 43 8.78 -13.80 4.16
N PRO A 44 10.02 -13.70 3.65
CA PRO A 44 10.50 -14.51 2.53
C PRO A 44 11.09 -15.85 3.02
N GLY A 45 10.26 -16.71 3.62
CA GLY A 45 10.69 -17.99 4.18
C GLY A 45 10.00 -19.20 3.54
N ILE A 46 10.67 -20.36 3.55
CA ILE A 46 10.12 -21.64 3.01
C ILE A 46 8.74 -21.93 3.58
N GLY A 47 8.57 -21.84 4.90
CA GLY A 47 7.27 -22.06 5.53
C GLY A 47 6.20 -21.04 5.10
N SER A 48 6.58 -19.83 4.70
CA SER A 48 5.63 -18.84 4.15
C SER A 48 5.18 -19.22 2.73
N GLU A 49 6.08 -19.77 1.92
CA GLU A 49 5.73 -20.34 0.61
C GLU A 49 4.82 -21.57 0.75
N GLU A 50 5.20 -22.53 1.59
CA GLU A 50 4.41 -23.75 1.85
C GLU A 50 2.99 -23.44 2.34
N ARG A 51 2.83 -22.35 3.11
CA ARG A 51 1.54 -21.90 3.64
C ARG A 51 0.83 -20.89 2.73
N GLY A 52 1.36 -20.58 1.55
CA GLY A 52 0.70 -19.77 0.52
C GLY A 52 0.70 -18.26 0.81
N VAL A 53 1.87 -17.64 0.91
CA VAL A 53 1.98 -16.17 1.09
C VAL A 53 1.38 -15.38 -0.07
N ALA A 54 1.63 -15.83 -1.30
CA ALA A 54 1.07 -15.21 -2.50
C ALA A 54 -0.46 -15.31 -2.53
N GLU A 55 -1.02 -16.47 -2.16
CA GLU A 55 -2.47 -16.68 -2.03
C GLU A 55 -3.06 -15.75 -0.96
N ALA A 56 -2.45 -15.70 0.22
CA ALA A 56 -2.95 -14.89 1.32
C ALA A 56 -2.98 -13.39 0.96
N ILE A 57 -1.93 -12.88 0.32
CA ILE A 57 -1.89 -11.50 -0.19
C ILE A 57 -2.96 -11.30 -1.26
N ALA A 58 -3.01 -12.16 -2.29
CA ALA A 58 -3.97 -12.03 -3.38
C ALA A 58 -5.43 -12.07 -2.91
N ASN A 59 -5.74 -12.95 -1.94
CA ASN A 59 -7.05 -13.04 -1.33
C ASN A 59 -7.39 -11.74 -0.57
N ASN A 60 -6.45 -11.17 0.18
CA ASN A 60 -6.65 -9.86 0.80
C ASN A 60 -6.94 -8.77 -0.24
N LEU A 61 -6.16 -8.66 -1.31
CA LEU A 61 -6.39 -7.65 -2.36
C LEU A 61 -7.81 -7.76 -2.93
N ARG A 62 -8.25 -8.98 -3.24
CA ARG A 62 -9.59 -9.25 -3.76
C ARG A 62 -10.67 -8.87 -2.76
N GLU A 63 -10.55 -9.33 -1.51
CA GLU A 63 -11.59 -9.10 -0.51
C GLU A 63 -11.67 -7.64 -0.07
N MET A 64 -10.53 -6.97 0.13
CA MET A 64 -10.48 -5.54 0.48
C MET A 64 -11.13 -4.66 -0.58
N SER A 65 -10.99 -5.02 -1.87
CA SER A 65 -11.66 -4.31 -2.96
C SER A 65 -13.19 -4.34 -2.88
N ARG A 66 -13.75 -5.27 -2.10
CA ARG A 66 -15.20 -5.53 -1.99
C ARG A 66 -15.81 -5.21 -0.62
N LEU A 67 -15.01 -4.81 0.37
CA LEU A 67 -15.51 -4.53 1.73
C LEU A 67 -16.49 -3.35 1.74
N LYS A 68 -17.67 -3.55 2.32
CA LYS A 68 -18.77 -2.58 2.39
C LYS A 68 -18.65 -1.59 3.55
N VAL A 69 -17.42 -1.19 3.87
CA VAL A 69 -17.10 -0.17 4.88
C VAL A 69 -15.95 0.71 4.38
N PRO A 70 -15.84 1.96 4.85
CA PRO A 70 -14.70 2.82 4.53
C PRO A 70 -13.38 2.21 4.97
N ILE A 71 -12.36 2.28 4.11
CA ILE A 71 -10.99 1.83 4.38
C ILE A 71 -10.03 3.01 4.17
N ILE A 72 -9.30 3.34 5.23
CA ILE A 72 -8.23 4.34 5.20
C ILE A 72 -6.89 3.62 5.38
N VAL A 73 -5.97 3.86 4.47
CA VAL A 73 -4.64 3.26 4.44
C VAL A 73 -3.61 4.33 4.73
N THR A 74 -2.69 4.08 5.66
CA THR A 74 -1.56 4.98 5.90
C THR A 74 -0.24 4.23 5.92
N VAL A 75 0.74 4.66 5.13
CA VAL A 75 2.13 4.20 5.30
C VAL A 75 2.82 5.08 6.34
N VAL A 76 3.23 4.46 7.45
CA VAL A 76 3.81 5.16 8.61
C VAL A 76 5.31 4.96 8.73
N GLY A 77 5.87 3.99 8.02
CA GLY A 77 7.30 3.76 7.92
C GLY A 77 7.63 3.18 6.55
N GLU A 78 7.91 1.88 6.51
CA GLU A 78 8.27 1.19 5.26
C GLU A 78 7.04 0.61 4.54
N GLY A 79 6.94 0.85 3.24
CA GLY A 79 5.95 0.25 2.34
C GLY A 79 6.60 -0.78 1.42
N GLY A 80 6.83 -1.98 1.92
CA GLY A 80 7.50 -3.05 1.18
C GLY A 80 6.58 -3.87 0.27
N SER A 81 6.62 -3.60 -1.03
CA SER A 81 6.12 -4.47 -2.11
C SER A 81 4.68 -4.99 -1.89
N GLY A 82 4.41 -6.22 -2.36
CA GLY A 82 3.14 -6.92 -2.17
C GLY A 82 2.77 -7.14 -0.70
N GLY A 83 3.75 -7.14 0.21
CA GLY A 83 3.47 -7.31 1.63
C GLY A 83 2.77 -6.11 2.25
N ALA A 84 3.23 -4.90 1.93
CA ALA A 84 2.52 -3.68 2.25
C ALA A 84 1.16 -3.60 1.55
N LEU A 85 1.12 -3.95 0.25
CA LEU A 85 -0.11 -3.92 -0.54
C LEU A 85 -1.19 -4.89 -0.01
N GLY A 86 -0.79 -5.99 0.63
CA GLY A 86 -1.70 -6.98 1.23
C GLY A 86 -2.64 -6.44 2.32
N ILE A 87 -2.40 -5.21 2.81
CA ILE A 87 -3.34 -4.44 3.65
C ILE A 87 -3.52 -2.98 3.14
N GLY A 88 -3.13 -2.73 1.89
CA GLY A 88 -3.02 -1.39 1.30
C GLY A 88 -4.15 -1.01 0.33
N VAL A 89 -5.14 -1.88 0.13
CA VAL A 89 -6.29 -1.58 -0.75
C VAL A 89 -7.37 -0.85 0.04
N GLY A 90 -7.56 0.45 -0.25
CA GLY A 90 -8.59 1.25 0.42
C GLY A 90 -9.13 2.42 -0.41
N ASP A 91 -9.96 3.24 0.24
CA ASP A 91 -10.66 4.39 -0.36
C ASP A 91 -9.83 5.68 -0.32
N ARG A 92 -9.09 5.84 0.78
CA ARG A 92 -8.12 6.91 0.99
C ARG A 92 -6.78 6.31 1.37
N MET A 93 -5.71 6.85 0.82
CA MET A 93 -4.36 6.45 1.12
C MET A 93 -3.48 7.67 1.40
N ALA A 94 -2.76 7.65 2.52
CA ALA A 94 -1.75 8.65 2.83
C ALA A 94 -0.41 8.01 3.18
N MET A 95 0.64 8.83 3.15
CA MET A 95 1.97 8.47 3.61
C MET A 95 2.50 9.56 4.52
N PHE A 96 3.20 9.19 5.58
CA PHE A 96 4.04 10.14 6.30
C PHE A 96 5.15 10.69 5.39
N GLU A 97 5.57 11.93 5.64
CA GLU A 97 6.50 12.68 4.81
C GLU A 97 7.83 11.96 4.52
N HIS A 98 8.37 11.23 5.50
CA HIS A 98 9.63 10.48 5.38
C HIS A 98 9.42 8.97 5.22
N ALA A 99 8.17 8.50 5.10
CA ALA A 99 7.86 7.13 4.72
C ALA A 99 8.19 6.89 3.23
N TYR A 100 8.42 5.63 2.87
CA TYR A 100 8.61 5.23 1.47
C TYR A 100 7.65 4.09 1.09
N TYR A 101 7.33 4.00 -0.21
CA TYR A 101 6.52 2.92 -0.74
C TYR A 101 7.11 2.43 -2.07
N SER A 102 7.45 1.14 -2.15
CA SER A 102 8.17 0.60 -3.30
C SER A 102 7.75 -0.82 -3.67
N VAL A 103 7.93 -1.18 -4.94
CA VAL A 103 7.65 -2.54 -5.45
C VAL A 103 8.74 -3.56 -5.07
N ILE A 104 9.96 -3.07 -4.81
CA ILE A 104 11.13 -3.84 -4.38
C ILE A 104 11.98 -2.94 -3.47
N SER A 105 12.76 -3.52 -2.56
CA SER A 105 13.71 -2.73 -1.78
C SER A 105 14.75 -2.05 -2.70
N PRO A 106 15.25 -0.86 -2.35
CA PRO A 106 16.33 -0.21 -3.10
C PRO A 106 17.57 -1.10 -3.26
N GLU A 107 17.94 -1.83 -2.23
CA GLU A 107 19.05 -2.78 -2.25
C GLU A 107 18.80 -3.94 -3.21
N GLY A 108 17.57 -4.47 -3.22
CA GLY A 108 17.17 -5.54 -4.13
C GLY A 108 17.17 -5.07 -5.59
N CYS A 109 16.67 -3.87 -5.85
CA CYS A 109 16.71 -3.25 -7.17
C CYS A 109 18.15 -3.03 -7.65
N ALA A 110 19.01 -2.49 -6.79
CA ALA A 110 20.42 -2.28 -7.07
C ALA A 110 21.15 -3.60 -7.40
N GLY A 111 20.90 -4.64 -6.61
CA GLY A 111 21.43 -5.99 -6.84
C GLY A 111 21.03 -6.60 -8.18
N ILE A 112 19.84 -6.28 -8.71
CA ILE A 112 19.36 -6.79 -10.00
C ILE A 112 19.88 -5.95 -11.17
N LEU A 113 19.64 -4.64 -11.14
CA LEU A 113 19.90 -3.75 -12.28
C LEU A 113 21.38 -3.34 -12.40
N TRP A 114 22.07 -3.17 -11.28
CA TRP A 114 23.48 -2.77 -11.23
C TRP A 114 24.42 -3.87 -10.75
N LYS A 115 23.91 -5.05 -10.37
CA LYS A 115 24.70 -6.18 -9.85
C LYS A 115 25.51 -5.84 -8.59
N THR A 116 25.09 -4.82 -7.83
CA THR A 116 25.71 -4.43 -6.55
C THR A 116 24.67 -3.77 -5.65
N GLY A 117 24.77 -3.99 -4.33
CA GLY A 117 23.93 -3.31 -3.34
C GLY A 117 24.35 -1.87 -3.05
N GLU A 118 25.57 -1.48 -3.43
CA GLU A 118 26.13 -0.15 -3.15
C GLU A 118 25.37 1.00 -3.84
N LYS A 119 24.59 0.66 -4.88
CA LYS A 119 23.78 1.62 -5.65
C LYS A 119 22.33 1.73 -5.15
N ALA A 120 22.07 1.35 -3.90
CA ALA A 120 20.73 1.45 -3.31
C ALA A 120 20.15 2.87 -3.38
N GLN A 121 20.96 3.91 -3.15
CA GLN A 121 20.49 5.30 -3.25
C GLN A 121 20.06 5.66 -4.69
N GLU A 122 20.88 5.34 -5.69
CA GLU A 122 20.56 5.56 -7.12
C GLU A 122 19.29 4.81 -7.52
N ALA A 123 19.11 3.58 -7.00
CA ALA A 123 17.91 2.79 -7.22
C ALA A 123 16.66 3.40 -6.57
N ALA A 124 16.76 3.90 -5.33
CA ALA A 124 15.65 4.54 -4.62
C ALA A 124 15.17 5.81 -5.36
N GLU A 125 16.11 6.63 -5.83
CA GLU A 125 15.84 7.85 -6.61
C GLU A 125 15.15 7.50 -7.94
N ALA A 126 15.68 6.51 -8.67
CA ALA A 126 15.13 6.06 -9.95
C ALA A 126 13.70 5.48 -9.80
N MET A 127 13.46 4.73 -8.73
CA MET A 127 12.15 4.13 -8.44
C MET A 127 11.12 5.12 -7.89
N LYS A 128 11.53 6.32 -7.48
CA LYS A 128 10.64 7.38 -7.00
C LYS A 128 9.78 6.95 -5.78
N VAL A 129 10.45 6.41 -4.76
CA VAL A 129 9.79 5.75 -3.60
C VAL A 129 9.25 6.70 -2.52
N THR A 130 9.55 8.00 -2.60
CA THR A 130 9.21 8.98 -1.55
C THR A 130 7.72 9.35 -1.54
N ALA A 131 7.19 9.78 -0.39
CA ALA A 131 5.80 10.27 -0.29
C ALA A 131 5.47 11.36 -1.32
N LYS A 132 6.42 12.29 -1.57
CA LYS A 132 6.29 13.33 -2.61
C LYS A 132 6.09 12.73 -4.00
N SER A 133 6.95 11.80 -4.38
CA SER A 133 6.85 11.14 -5.67
C SER A 133 5.60 10.27 -5.80
N CYS A 134 5.24 9.52 -4.77
CA CYS A 134 3.99 8.75 -4.75
C CYS A 134 2.75 9.65 -4.92
N LYS A 135 2.78 10.85 -4.35
CA LYS A 135 1.72 11.85 -4.52
C LYS A 135 1.67 12.40 -5.94
N GLU A 136 2.81 12.74 -6.54
CA GLU A 136 2.91 13.21 -7.93
C GLU A 136 2.48 12.15 -8.96
N LEU A 137 2.62 10.87 -8.62
CA LEU A 137 2.21 9.72 -9.44
C LEU A 137 0.76 9.28 -9.18
N ASP A 138 -0.01 10.01 -8.37
CA ASP A 138 -1.39 9.68 -7.97
C ASP A 138 -1.55 8.31 -7.30
N VAL A 139 -0.49 7.79 -6.66
CA VAL A 139 -0.54 6.56 -5.86
C VAL A 139 -1.25 6.82 -4.53
N ILE A 140 -0.98 7.98 -3.93
CA ILE A 140 -1.53 8.40 -2.63
C ILE A 140 -2.31 9.71 -2.74
N ASP A 141 -3.24 9.91 -1.81
CA ASP A 141 -4.07 11.11 -1.75
C ASP A 141 -3.44 12.25 -0.95
N GLU A 142 -2.64 11.94 0.06
CA GLU A 142 -2.11 12.97 0.96
C GLU A 142 -0.78 12.58 1.56
N ILE A 143 0.04 13.60 1.82
CA ILE A 143 1.26 13.48 2.60
C ILE A 143 0.95 14.01 4.00
N ILE A 144 1.18 13.19 5.02
CA ILE A 144 1.02 13.59 6.43
C ILE A 144 2.35 14.18 6.88
N PRO A 145 2.40 15.48 7.26
CA PRO A 145 3.64 16.13 7.63
C PRO A 145 4.19 15.55 8.94
N GLU A 146 5.51 15.40 9.00
CA GLU A 146 6.21 15.00 10.21
C GLU A 146 6.67 16.22 11.01
N PRO A 147 6.82 16.10 12.35
CA PRO A 147 7.48 17.12 13.16
C PRO A 147 8.90 17.41 12.66
N PRO A 148 9.47 18.60 12.96
CA PRO A 148 10.85 18.91 12.61
C PRO A 148 11.84 17.84 13.07
N GLY A 149 12.55 17.25 12.10
CA GLY A 149 13.50 16.16 12.32
C GLY A 149 12.88 14.76 12.43
N GLY A 150 11.61 14.59 12.07
CA GLY A 150 10.94 13.30 11.92
C GLY A 150 9.99 12.92 13.07
N ALA A 151 9.08 11.97 12.80
CA ALA A 151 8.03 11.50 13.69
C ALA A 151 8.55 11.01 15.05
N HIS A 152 9.72 10.38 15.07
CA HIS A 152 10.37 9.90 16.28
C HIS A 152 10.74 11.03 17.28
N ARG A 153 10.91 12.28 16.82
CA ARG A 153 11.24 13.41 17.70
C ARG A 153 10.03 13.99 18.44
N ASN A 154 8.83 13.82 17.88
CA ASN A 154 7.58 14.19 18.54
C ASN A 154 6.45 13.23 18.12
N PRO A 155 6.41 12.02 18.69
CA PRO A 155 5.40 11.02 18.35
C PRO A 155 3.97 11.48 18.61
N ALA A 156 3.75 12.31 19.63
CA ALA A 156 2.44 12.88 19.95
C ALA A 156 1.97 13.82 18.83
N GLY A 157 2.85 14.68 18.32
CA GLY A 157 2.56 15.56 17.18
C GLY A 157 2.30 14.79 15.88
N ALA A 158 3.11 13.77 15.60
CA ALA A 158 2.90 12.90 14.44
C ALA A 158 1.56 12.16 14.52
N SER A 159 1.21 11.61 15.70
CA SER A 159 -0.07 10.96 15.96
C SER A 159 -1.25 11.91 15.78
N ALA A 160 -1.16 13.15 16.27
CA ALA A 160 -2.21 14.16 16.09
C ALA A 160 -2.43 14.52 14.61
N ASN A 161 -1.37 14.54 13.80
CA ASN A 161 -1.49 14.75 12.35
C ASN A 161 -2.16 13.57 11.66
N LEU A 162 -1.81 12.33 12.06
CA LEU A 162 -2.45 11.11 11.58
C LEU A 162 -3.94 11.07 11.94
N GLU A 163 -4.29 11.37 13.19
CA GLU A 163 -5.67 11.42 13.68
C GLU A 163 -6.50 12.42 12.86
N ARG A 164 -5.95 13.62 12.60
CA ARG A 164 -6.61 14.63 11.78
C ARG A 164 -6.92 14.12 10.37
N PHE A 165 -5.97 13.45 9.73
CA PHE A 165 -6.15 12.83 8.42
C PHE A 165 -7.26 11.77 8.46
N ILE A 166 -7.22 10.86 9.44
CA ILE A 166 -8.20 9.78 9.60
C ILE A 166 -9.60 10.36 9.81
N LEU A 167 -9.78 11.27 10.77
CA LEU A 167 -11.09 11.84 11.11
C LEU A 167 -11.68 12.68 9.97
N ARG A 168 -10.85 13.40 9.21
CA ARG A 168 -11.32 14.11 8.00
C ARG A 168 -11.76 13.11 6.94
N SER A 169 -10.94 12.11 6.64
CA SER A 169 -11.23 11.09 5.64
C SER A 169 -12.49 10.29 5.97
N LEU A 170 -12.69 9.88 7.23
CA LEU A 170 -13.91 9.21 7.66
C LEU A 170 -15.16 10.08 7.49
N ARG A 171 -15.08 11.37 7.85
CA ARG A 171 -16.19 12.31 7.68
C ARG A 171 -16.58 12.51 6.21
N GLU A 172 -15.63 12.44 5.30
CA GLU A 172 -15.89 12.50 3.86
C GLU A 172 -16.48 11.17 3.35
N LEU A 173 -15.85 10.05 3.69
CA LEU A 173 -16.22 8.73 3.18
C LEU A 173 -17.61 8.28 3.67
N ASN A 174 -17.97 8.63 4.91
CA ASN A 174 -19.29 8.30 5.48
C ASN A 174 -20.46 9.01 4.79
N ARG A 175 -20.21 9.96 3.88
CA ARG A 175 -21.25 10.64 3.10
C ARG A 175 -21.67 9.86 1.85
N TYR A 176 -20.85 8.90 1.40
CA TYR A 176 -21.16 8.11 0.23
C TYR A 176 -22.09 6.94 0.58
N PRO A 177 -23.13 6.68 -0.23
CA PRO A 177 -23.76 5.37 -0.29
C PRO A 177 -22.71 4.26 -0.50
N ILE A 178 -22.98 3.06 0.00
CA ILE A 178 -22.02 1.94 -0.07
C ILE A 178 -21.68 1.58 -1.51
N GLU A 179 -22.65 1.67 -2.41
CA GLU A 179 -22.48 1.40 -3.85
C GLU A 179 -21.48 2.40 -4.46
N ASP A 180 -21.63 3.68 -4.14
CA ASP A 180 -20.71 4.73 -4.61
C ASP A 180 -19.33 4.59 -3.97
N LEU A 181 -19.25 4.19 -2.70
CA LEU A 181 -17.98 3.91 -2.02
C LEU A 181 -17.20 2.81 -2.76
N LEU A 182 -17.86 1.69 -3.07
CA LEU A 182 -17.25 0.57 -3.79
C LEU A 182 -16.84 0.94 -5.22
N GLU A 183 -17.70 1.66 -5.95
CA GLU A 183 -17.40 2.11 -7.31
C GLU A 183 -16.22 3.09 -7.33
N ASN A 184 -16.19 4.04 -6.38
CA ASN A 184 -15.06 4.97 -6.22
C ASN A 184 -13.76 4.23 -5.90
N ARG A 185 -13.80 3.22 -5.01
CA ARG A 185 -12.65 2.35 -4.72
C ARG A 185 -12.19 1.63 -5.99
N TYR A 186 -13.10 1.00 -6.72
CA TYR A 186 -12.76 0.30 -7.96
C TYR A 186 -12.09 1.23 -8.97
N ARG A 187 -12.69 2.41 -9.23
CA ARG A 187 -12.15 3.41 -10.17
C ARG A 187 -10.77 3.90 -9.76
N ARG A 188 -10.56 4.16 -8.47
CA ARG A 188 -9.26 4.57 -7.91
C ARG A 188 -8.16 3.59 -8.31
N TRP A 189 -8.37 2.30 -8.09
CA TRP A 189 -7.36 1.29 -8.40
C TRP A 189 -7.27 1.02 -9.90
N ARG A 190 -8.39 1.09 -10.63
CA ARG A 190 -8.42 0.81 -12.07
C ARG A 190 -7.71 1.87 -12.91
N ARG A 191 -7.66 3.12 -12.46
CA ARG A 191 -6.95 4.22 -13.16
C ARG A 191 -5.44 4.22 -12.90
N MET A 192 -4.93 3.40 -11.99
CA MET A 192 -3.49 3.35 -11.73
C MET A 192 -2.74 2.75 -12.92
N GLY A 193 -1.65 3.42 -13.32
CA GLY A 193 -0.83 3.04 -14.47
C GLY A 193 -1.18 3.82 -15.73
N LYS A 194 -0.15 4.38 -16.38
CA LYS A 194 -0.27 5.07 -17.67
C LYS A 194 0.16 4.11 -18.78
N HIS A 195 -0.66 3.96 -19.80
CA HIS A 195 -0.36 3.13 -20.97
C HIS A 195 -0.72 3.89 -22.24
N ILE A 196 0.07 3.69 -23.30
CA ILE A 196 -0.27 4.16 -24.64
C ILE A 196 -1.07 3.04 -25.30
N ARG A 197 -2.32 3.31 -25.67
CA ARG A 197 -3.11 2.37 -26.47
C ARG A 197 -2.66 2.52 -27.93
N LEU A 198 -1.89 1.55 -28.42
CA LEU A 198 -1.57 1.47 -29.86
C LEU A 198 -2.89 1.20 -30.60
N GLN A 199 -3.20 2.02 -31.62
CA GLN A 199 -4.29 1.70 -32.52
C GLN A 199 -3.86 0.49 -33.38
N PRO A 200 -4.73 -0.50 -33.59
CA PRO A 200 -4.40 -1.60 -34.51
C PRO A 200 -4.15 -1.01 -35.91
N GLU A 201 -3.07 -1.44 -36.56
CA GLU A 201 -2.85 -1.10 -37.97
C GLU A 201 -4.04 -1.61 -38.80
N PRO A 202 -4.54 -0.81 -39.77
CA PRO A 202 -5.56 -1.31 -40.68
C PRO A 202 -5.01 -2.56 -41.37
N ALA A 203 -5.81 -3.63 -41.35
CA ALA A 203 -5.46 -4.89 -41.98
C ALA A 203 -4.99 -4.60 -43.41
N ARG A 204 -3.77 -5.02 -43.76
CA ARG A 204 -3.29 -4.95 -45.13
C ARG A 204 -4.30 -5.74 -45.98
N GLU A 205 -5.04 -5.05 -46.84
CA GLU A 205 -5.87 -5.69 -47.84
C GLU A 205 -4.98 -6.66 -48.60
N ALA A 206 -5.30 -7.95 -48.50
CA ALA A 206 -4.64 -8.97 -49.29
C ALA A 206 -5.01 -8.68 -50.74
N THR A 207 -4.09 -8.06 -51.48
CA THR A 207 -4.19 -7.94 -52.93
C THR A 207 -4.21 -9.35 -53.50
N SER A 208 -5.38 -9.69 -54.05
CA SER A 208 -5.69 -10.90 -54.83
C SER A 208 -4.77 -11.10 -56.02
#